data_AF-A0A8H7REN4-F1
#
_entry.id   AF-A0A8H7REN4-F1
#
_cell.length_a   1.000
_cell.length_b   1.000
_cell.length_c   1.000
_cell.angle_alpha   90.00
_cell.angle_beta   90.00
_cell.angle_gamma   90.00
#
_symmetry.space_group_name_H-M   'P 1'
#
loop_
_entity.id
_entity.type
_entity.pdbx_description
1 polymer ?
#
loop_
_entity_poly.entity_id
_entity_poly.type
_entity_poly.pdbx_seq_one_letter_code
_entity_poly.pdbx_strand_id
1 'polypeptide(L)'
;MKAKINLYNRPSGRIDTYQPYNFSKPQSPAPAKDTVVVNRDNRLDAAYSANYGQACLLLRAIQMNGRRRLSNNCILQLAIFVAKAWETNPGKDKIDALAKLMTNLLDTTLLCPDKPFDEALKQFCRNNIPTHSVSPSITLLIAIGYIERLKQRYANIKGTTGCGHRLIMVAYMMAAKFMHVNLKSIINVQSSTETATAPPTTETVTATETTTTARTSAERSTISYTQTLPPIIPKNDQLPSPPTSPKAYSNSDPLNYHYFQSPSKKSTYTTPTVNINHKERHFQILRMELEFLHFLNYDLSLTDTLKLIHWAQNFDDDTHYTSADEGGDEWDTED
;
A
#
# COMPACT_ATOMS: atom_id res chain seq x y z
N MET A 1 -34.26 1.30 4.18
CA MET A 1 -33.59 0.88 5.44
C MET A 1 -32.15 1.38 5.42
N LYS A 2 -31.75 2.27 6.33
CA LYS A 2 -30.37 2.80 6.39
C LYS A 2 -29.45 1.74 7.01
N ALA A 3 -28.64 1.07 6.20
CA ALA A 3 -27.52 0.27 6.71
C ALA A 3 -26.45 1.23 7.27
N LYS A 4 -26.65 1.69 8.51
CA LYS A 4 -25.56 2.25 9.30
C LYS A 4 -24.55 1.12 9.48
N ILE A 5 -23.51 1.11 8.66
CA ILE A 5 -22.29 0.35 8.92
C ILE A 5 -21.72 0.93 10.23
N ASN A 6 -22.14 0.37 11.36
CA ASN A 6 -21.63 0.68 12.68
C ASN A 6 -20.22 0.07 12.79
N LEU A 7 -19.23 0.78 12.27
CA LEU A 7 -17.80 0.47 12.46
C LEU A 7 -17.30 0.78 13.88
N TYR A 8 -18.16 1.32 14.76
CA TYR A 8 -17.80 1.69 16.12
C TYR A 8 -18.79 1.11 17.11
N ASN A 9 -18.59 -0.16 17.47
CA ASN A 9 -19.10 -0.68 18.73
C ASN A 9 -18.09 -1.68 19.30
N ARG A 10 -17.04 -1.15 19.92
CA ARG A 10 -16.18 -1.90 20.83
C ARG A 10 -16.15 -1.15 22.17
N PRO A 11 -16.32 -1.82 23.31
CA PRO A 11 -16.31 -1.17 24.61
C PRO A 11 -14.98 -0.42 24.82
N SER A 12 -15.10 0.85 25.16
CA SER A 12 -14.01 1.75 25.53
C SER A 12 -13.22 1.17 26.69
N GLY A 13 -12.12 0.49 26.38
CA GLY A 13 -11.06 0.25 27.34
C GLY A 13 -10.52 1.60 27.80
N ARG A 14 -10.64 1.86 29.10
CA ARG A 14 -10.08 3.03 29.79
C ARG A 14 -8.60 3.18 29.38
N ILE A 15 -8.31 4.25 28.65
CA ILE A 15 -6.93 4.62 28.31
C ILE A 15 -6.35 5.24 29.57
N ASP A 16 -5.50 4.48 30.27
CA ASP A 16 -4.65 5.03 31.32
C ASP A 16 -3.76 6.09 30.69
N THR A 17 -3.97 7.32 31.15
CA THR A 17 -3.15 8.48 30.88
C THR A 17 -1.70 8.16 31.22
N TYR A 18 -0.81 8.46 30.28
CA TYR A 18 0.64 8.45 30.43
C TYR A 18 1.04 9.05 31.79
N GLN A 19 1.43 8.20 32.74
CA GLN A 19 2.17 8.63 33.91
C GLN A 19 3.66 8.74 33.54
N PRO A 20 4.34 9.83 33.90
CA PRO A 20 5.79 9.90 33.81
C PRO A 20 6.37 8.92 34.84
N TYR A 21 6.89 7.79 34.35
CA TYR A 21 7.59 6.82 35.18
C TYR A 21 8.89 7.41 35.72
N ASN A 22 8.91 7.76 37.00
CA ASN A 22 10.12 7.80 37.81
C ASN A 22 10.43 6.37 38.27
N PHE A 23 11.33 5.69 37.56
CA PHE A 23 11.98 4.46 38.03
C PHE A 23 13.46 4.72 38.23
N SER A 24 13.86 4.89 39.49
CA SER A 24 15.17 4.48 39.96
C SER A 24 15.19 2.94 40.01
N LYS A 25 15.73 2.31 38.95
CA LYS A 25 16.09 0.88 38.93
C LYS A 25 17.54 0.70 38.45
N PRO A 26 18.20 -0.36 38.91
CA PRO A 26 19.65 -0.53 38.81
C PRO A 26 20.11 -0.75 37.36
N GLN A 27 21.29 -0.23 37.04
CA GLN A 27 21.99 -0.35 35.75
C GLN A 27 22.06 -1.81 35.28
N SER A 28 21.13 -2.20 34.41
CA SER A 28 21.34 -3.30 33.47
C SER A 28 22.27 -2.82 32.37
N PRO A 29 23.25 -3.64 31.92
CA PRO A 29 24.18 -3.26 30.86
C PRO A 29 23.40 -2.87 29.59
N ALA A 30 23.75 -1.71 29.03
CA ALA A 30 23.10 -1.17 27.85
C ALA A 30 23.14 -2.22 26.72
N PRO A 31 21.98 -2.57 26.11
CA PRO A 31 21.97 -3.49 24.98
C PRO A 31 22.82 -2.89 23.86
N ALA A 32 23.75 -3.67 23.33
CA ALA A 32 24.61 -3.29 22.23
C ALA A 32 23.76 -2.76 21.07
N LYS A 33 24.12 -1.57 20.55
CA LYS A 33 23.38 -0.86 19.48
C LYS A 33 23.12 -1.75 18.25
N ASP A 34 23.99 -2.71 18.00
CA ASP A 34 23.88 -3.64 16.86
C ASP A 34 22.65 -4.56 16.95
N THR A 35 22.23 -4.94 18.16
CA THR A 35 21.06 -5.81 18.37
C THR A 35 19.74 -5.14 17.97
N VAL A 36 19.66 -3.81 18.07
CA VAL A 36 18.44 -3.04 17.77
C VAL A 36 18.23 -2.87 16.26
N VAL A 37 19.30 -2.71 15.50
CA VAL A 37 19.25 -2.53 14.03
C VAL A 37 18.81 -3.83 13.36
N VAL A 38 19.42 -4.97 13.74
CA VAL A 38 19.10 -6.30 13.18
C VAL A 38 17.62 -6.66 13.37
N ASN A 39 17.01 -6.25 14.49
CA ASN A 39 15.58 -6.51 14.74
C ASN A 39 14.69 -5.72 13.77
N ARG A 40 15.09 -4.52 13.35
CA ARG A 40 14.28 -3.65 12.48
C ARG A 40 14.21 -4.19 11.05
N ASP A 41 15.33 -4.63 10.49
CA ASP A 41 15.40 -5.14 9.11
C ASP A 41 14.59 -6.43 8.98
N ASN A 42 14.74 -7.34 9.94
CA ASN A 42 13.94 -8.57 10.01
C ASN A 42 12.43 -8.30 10.05
N ARG A 43 11.99 -7.21 10.70
CA ARG A 43 10.56 -6.84 10.76
C ARG A 43 10.05 -6.27 9.46
N LEU A 44 10.89 -5.55 8.71
CA LEU A 44 10.53 -5.02 7.40
C LEU A 44 10.39 -6.16 6.38
N ASP A 45 11.33 -7.10 6.39
CA ASP A 45 11.27 -8.29 5.54
C ASP A 45 10.06 -9.17 5.90
N ALA A 46 9.76 -9.30 7.19
CA ALA A 46 8.57 -10.02 7.65
C ALA A 46 7.26 -9.35 7.19
N ALA A 47 7.17 -8.02 7.21
CA ALA A 47 5.98 -7.28 6.78
C ALA A 47 5.63 -7.52 5.30
N TYR A 48 6.66 -7.69 4.48
CA TYR A 48 6.53 -8.00 3.05
C TYR A 48 6.80 -9.47 2.74
N SER A 49 6.77 -10.36 3.74
CA SER A 49 6.89 -11.79 3.48
C SER A 49 5.63 -12.29 2.76
N ALA A 50 5.85 -13.20 1.81
CA ALA A 50 4.76 -13.83 1.09
C ALA A 50 3.90 -14.66 2.04
N ASN A 51 2.58 -14.48 1.97
CA ASN A 51 1.60 -15.26 2.70
C ASN A 51 0.58 -15.83 1.71
N TYR A 52 0.58 -17.16 1.58
CA TYR A 52 -0.30 -17.86 0.63
C TYR A 52 -1.79 -17.56 0.87
N GLY A 53 -2.22 -17.49 2.12
CA GLY A 53 -3.62 -17.18 2.47
C GLY A 53 -4.01 -15.77 2.01
N GLN A 54 -3.15 -14.78 2.25
CA GLN A 54 -3.36 -13.42 1.75
C GLN A 54 -3.33 -13.37 0.22
N ALA A 55 -2.43 -14.11 -0.43
CA ALA A 55 -2.38 -14.20 -1.88
C ALA A 55 -3.69 -14.74 -2.49
N CYS A 56 -4.27 -15.80 -1.91
CA CYS A 56 -5.57 -16.33 -2.34
C CYS A 56 -6.70 -15.32 -2.15
N LEU A 57 -6.72 -14.61 -1.00
CA LEU A 57 -7.72 -13.56 -0.74
C LEU A 57 -7.61 -12.41 -1.75
N LEU A 58 -6.39 -11.96 -2.06
CA LEU A 58 -6.12 -10.92 -3.04
C LEU A 58 -6.52 -11.34 -4.45
N LEU A 59 -6.20 -12.58 -4.85
CA LEU A 59 -6.60 -13.10 -6.16
C LEU A 59 -8.12 -13.13 -6.31
N ARG A 60 -8.82 -13.66 -5.30
CA ARG A 60 -10.29 -13.69 -5.27
C ARG A 60 -10.89 -12.28 -5.30
N ALA A 61 -10.32 -11.35 -4.53
CA ALA A 61 -10.70 -9.95 -4.53
C ALA A 61 -10.61 -9.31 -5.93
N ILE A 62 -9.51 -9.53 -6.65
CA ILE A 62 -9.31 -9.00 -8.00
C ILE A 62 -10.30 -9.61 -8.99
N GLN A 63 -10.52 -10.92 -8.91
CA GLN A 63 -11.49 -11.63 -9.74
C GLN A 63 -12.91 -11.14 -9.50
N MET A 64 -13.34 -10.98 -8.25
CA MET A 64 -14.65 -10.43 -7.89
C MET A 64 -14.83 -9.00 -8.39
N ASN A 65 -13.78 -8.18 -8.32
CA ASN A 65 -13.80 -6.83 -8.88
C ASN A 65 -13.89 -6.84 -10.41
N GLY A 66 -13.39 -7.88 -11.08
CA GLY A 66 -13.35 -7.99 -12.53
C GLY A 66 -12.45 -6.91 -13.17
N ARG A 67 -11.40 -6.48 -12.46
CA ARG A 67 -10.55 -5.32 -12.80
C ARG A 67 -11.33 -4.02 -13.08
N ARG A 68 -12.59 -3.92 -12.62
CA ARG A 68 -13.38 -2.71 -12.77
C ARG A 68 -12.75 -1.57 -12.00
N ARG A 69 -12.81 -0.38 -12.59
CA ARG A 69 -12.38 0.86 -11.95
C ARG A 69 -13.44 1.27 -10.93
N LEU A 70 -13.01 1.76 -9.76
CA LEU A 70 -13.92 2.43 -8.83
C LEU A 70 -14.62 3.60 -9.51
N SER A 71 -15.89 3.81 -9.17
CA SER A 71 -16.65 4.96 -9.64
C SER A 71 -16.09 6.26 -9.04
N ASN A 72 -16.32 7.38 -9.74
CA ASN A 72 -15.83 8.68 -9.27
C ASN A 72 -16.48 9.10 -7.94
N ASN A 73 -17.74 8.72 -7.71
CA ASN A 73 -18.43 8.95 -6.43
C ASN A 73 -17.78 8.18 -5.29
N CYS A 74 -17.48 6.88 -5.51
CA CYS A 74 -16.76 6.08 -4.54
C CYS A 74 -15.39 6.70 -4.22
N ILE A 75 -14.63 7.12 -5.24
CA ILE A 75 -13.31 7.77 -5.06
C ILE A 75 -13.44 9.07 -4.26
N LEU A 76 -14.43 9.91 -4.56
CA LEU A 76 -14.68 11.15 -3.83
C LEU A 76 -14.97 10.87 -2.35
N GLN A 77 -15.73 9.82 -2.05
CA GLN A 77 -16.09 9.47 -0.67
C GLN A 77 -14.91 8.90 0.11
N LEU A 78 -14.04 8.13 -0.56
CA LEU A 78 -12.75 7.73 0.00
C LEU A 78 -11.85 8.94 0.28
N ALA A 79 -11.81 9.92 -0.62
CA ALA A 79 -11.06 11.17 -0.40
C ALA A 79 -11.63 11.98 0.78
N ILE A 80 -12.95 12.11 0.87
CA ILE A 80 -13.64 12.74 2.01
C ILE A 80 -13.26 12.04 3.31
N PHE A 81 -13.29 10.70 3.34
CA PHE A 81 -12.91 9.90 4.50
C PHE A 81 -11.48 10.20 4.94
N VAL A 82 -10.50 10.09 4.03
CA VAL A 82 -9.08 10.32 4.36
C VAL A 82 -8.87 11.75 4.87
N ALA A 83 -9.43 12.74 4.16
CA ALA A 83 -9.29 14.14 4.54
C ALA A 83 -9.90 14.43 5.91
N LYS A 84 -11.12 13.94 6.20
CA LYS A 84 -11.77 14.15 7.50
C LYS A 84 -11.10 13.39 8.64
N ALA A 85 -10.56 12.20 8.37
CA ALA A 85 -9.90 11.38 9.37
C ALA A 85 -8.56 11.98 9.82
N TRP A 86 -7.82 12.60 8.89
CA TRP A 86 -6.42 12.96 9.09
C TRP A 86 -6.10 14.44 8.97
N GLU A 87 -6.95 15.27 8.40
CA GLU A 87 -6.69 16.72 8.28
C GLU A 87 -7.58 17.52 9.23
N THR A 88 -7.05 18.66 9.68
CA THR A 88 -7.83 19.63 10.45
C THR A 88 -8.58 20.54 9.47
N ASN A 89 -9.93 20.46 9.50
CA ASN A 89 -10.83 21.27 8.68
C ASN A 89 -10.52 21.22 7.17
N PRO A 90 -10.60 20.04 6.52
CA PRO A 90 -10.32 19.92 5.10
C PRO A 90 -11.33 20.73 4.27
N GLY A 91 -10.84 21.74 3.55
CA GLY A 91 -11.64 22.49 2.58
C GLY A 91 -11.98 21.63 1.34
N LYS A 92 -13.04 22.02 0.63
CA LYS A 92 -13.51 21.32 -0.58
C LYS A 92 -12.40 21.14 -1.62
N ASP A 93 -11.64 22.18 -1.89
CA ASP A 93 -10.53 22.12 -2.87
C ASP A 93 -9.48 21.06 -2.53
N LYS A 94 -9.24 20.79 -1.24
CA LYS A 94 -8.29 19.77 -0.79
C LYS A 94 -8.85 18.37 -0.93
N ILE A 95 -10.15 18.21 -0.69
CA ILE A 95 -10.86 16.95 -0.94
C ILE A 95 -10.85 16.63 -2.44
N ASP A 96 -11.17 17.62 -3.29
CA ASP A 96 -11.18 17.47 -4.74
C ASP A 96 -9.77 17.17 -5.28
N ALA A 97 -8.74 17.84 -4.76
CA ALA A 97 -7.35 17.52 -5.08
C ALA A 97 -6.95 16.09 -4.68
N LEU A 98 -7.41 15.62 -3.51
CA LEU A 98 -7.15 14.26 -3.05
C LEU A 98 -7.90 13.21 -3.88
N ALA A 99 -9.14 13.47 -4.27
CA ALA A 99 -9.91 12.63 -5.18
C ALA A 99 -9.27 12.56 -6.58
N LYS A 100 -8.76 13.70 -7.07
CA LYS A 100 -7.99 13.76 -8.32
C LYS A 100 -6.69 12.97 -8.22
N LEU A 101 -5.97 13.04 -7.10
CA LEU A 101 -4.79 12.22 -6.85
C LEU A 101 -5.12 10.73 -6.88
N MET A 102 -6.17 10.30 -6.17
CA MET A 102 -6.62 8.90 -6.19
C MET A 102 -7.01 8.44 -7.59
N THR A 103 -7.72 9.28 -8.34
CA THR A 103 -8.05 9.05 -9.76
C THR A 103 -6.78 8.85 -10.59
N ASN A 104 -5.80 9.75 -10.47
CA ASN A 104 -4.53 9.64 -11.17
C ASN A 104 -3.79 8.35 -10.82
N LEU A 105 -3.80 7.92 -9.55
CA LEU A 105 -3.21 6.64 -9.14
C LEU A 105 -3.89 5.47 -9.85
N LEU A 106 -5.22 5.45 -9.94
CA LEU A 106 -5.94 4.39 -10.65
C LEU A 106 -5.59 4.34 -12.13
N ASP A 107 -5.51 5.50 -12.77
CA ASP A 107 -5.34 5.61 -14.23
C ASP A 107 -3.88 5.37 -14.65
N THR A 108 -2.91 5.78 -13.85
CA THR A 108 -1.47 5.67 -14.21
C THR A 108 -0.82 4.35 -13.81
N THR A 109 -1.43 3.60 -12.89
CA THR A 109 -0.81 2.37 -12.36
C THR A 109 -1.41 1.09 -12.92
N LEU A 110 -2.47 1.18 -13.73
CA LEU A 110 -3.08 0.00 -14.36
C LEU A 110 -2.09 -0.69 -15.30
N LEU A 111 -1.74 -1.93 -14.98
CA LEU A 111 -0.89 -2.74 -15.85
C LEU A 111 -1.72 -3.37 -16.98
N CYS A 112 -1.29 -3.15 -18.24
CA CYS A 112 -1.80 -3.81 -19.44
C CYS A 112 -3.34 -3.85 -19.50
N PRO A 113 -4.00 -2.70 -19.73
CA PRO A 113 -5.46 -2.63 -19.80
C PRO A 113 -6.05 -3.54 -20.89
N ASP A 114 -5.35 -3.69 -22.01
CA ASP A 114 -5.84 -4.42 -23.19
C ASP A 114 -5.65 -5.94 -23.11
N LYS A 115 -4.89 -6.43 -22.12
CA LYS A 115 -4.58 -7.86 -21.98
C LYS A 115 -5.60 -8.56 -21.07
N PRO A 116 -5.90 -9.84 -21.30
CA PRO A 116 -6.69 -10.64 -20.37
C PRO A 116 -6.01 -10.71 -19.01
N PHE A 117 -6.81 -10.91 -17.96
CA PHE A 117 -6.35 -10.85 -16.57
C PHE A 117 -5.16 -11.77 -16.30
N ASP A 118 -5.20 -13.03 -16.78
CA ASP A 118 -4.15 -14.01 -16.53
C ASP A 118 -2.80 -13.60 -17.13
N GLU A 119 -2.80 -12.97 -18.31
CA GLU A 119 -1.57 -12.46 -18.94
C GLU A 119 -1.02 -11.23 -18.20
N ALA A 120 -1.90 -10.28 -17.86
CA ALA A 120 -1.52 -9.11 -17.08
C ALA A 120 -0.94 -9.53 -15.72
N LEU A 121 -1.52 -10.55 -15.08
CA LEU A 121 -1.09 -11.09 -13.81
C LEU A 121 0.27 -11.81 -13.92
N LYS A 122 0.49 -12.62 -14.96
CA LYS A 122 1.81 -13.21 -15.25
C LYS A 122 2.87 -12.13 -15.49
N GLN A 123 2.55 -11.09 -16.24
CA GLN A 123 3.46 -9.96 -16.50
C GLN A 123 3.77 -9.18 -15.23
N PHE A 124 2.78 -8.92 -14.38
CA PHE A 124 2.97 -8.27 -13.09
C PHE A 124 3.95 -9.04 -12.19
N CYS A 125 3.82 -10.36 -12.13
CA CYS A 125 4.71 -11.19 -11.29
C CYS A 125 6.12 -11.34 -11.86
N ARG A 126 6.30 -11.14 -13.18
CA ARG A 126 7.62 -11.06 -13.84
C ARG A 126 8.35 -9.75 -13.57
N ASN A 127 7.61 -8.66 -13.35
CA ASN A 127 8.22 -7.37 -13.04
C ASN A 127 8.89 -7.41 -11.66
N ASN A 128 10.10 -6.85 -11.56
CA ASN A 128 10.81 -6.70 -10.28
C ASN A 128 10.46 -5.40 -9.55
N ILE A 129 9.70 -4.51 -10.20
CA ILE A 129 9.34 -3.20 -9.66
C ILE A 129 7.82 -3.16 -9.43
N PRO A 130 7.35 -2.97 -8.18
CA PRO A 130 5.93 -2.94 -7.85
C PRO A 130 5.28 -1.56 -8.11
N THR A 131 5.64 -0.91 -9.21
CA THR A 131 5.10 0.41 -9.60
C THR A 131 3.71 0.31 -10.22
N HIS A 132 3.43 -0.76 -10.95
CA HIS A 132 2.13 -1.00 -11.58
C HIS A 132 1.30 -1.97 -10.73
N SER A 133 -0.01 -1.98 -10.91
CA SER A 133 -0.92 -2.92 -10.26
C SER A 133 -1.82 -3.59 -11.30
N VAL A 134 -2.11 -4.88 -11.09
CA VAL A 134 -3.09 -5.63 -11.90
C VAL A 134 -4.52 -5.14 -11.64
N SER A 135 -4.77 -4.59 -10.46
CA SER A 135 -6.04 -3.97 -10.10
C SER A 135 -5.82 -2.77 -9.17
N PRO A 136 -5.58 -1.58 -9.73
CA PRO A 136 -5.37 -0.35 -8.96
C PRO A 136 -6.50 -0.03 -7.98
N SER A 137 -7.75 -0.39 -8.33
CA SER A 137 -8.91 -0.23 -7.46
C SER A 137 -8.78 -1.04 -6.17
N ILE A 138 -8.40 -2.32 -6.28
CA ILE A 138 -8.13 -3.16 -5.10
C ILE A 138 -6.94 -2.63 -4.31
N THR A 139 -5.87 -2.20 -4.99
CA THR A 139 -4.71 -1.57 -4.34
C THR A 139 -5.10 -0.33 -3.54
N LEU A 140 -5.96 0.52 -4.09
CA LEU A 140 -6.46 1.71 -3.41
C LEU A 140 -7.31 1.35 -2.19
N LEU A 141 -8.21 0.38 -2.32
CA LEU A 141 -9.04 -0.09 -1.21
C LEU A 141 -8.18 -0.66 -0.05
N ILE A 142 -7.15 -1.45 -0.37
CA ILE A 142 -6.17 -1.95 0.61
C ILE A 142 -5.47 -0.78 1.32
N ALA A 143 -5.03 0.22 0.56
CA ALA A 143 -4.40 1.43 1.11
C ALA A 143 -5.33 2.19 2.05
N ILE A 144 -6.62 2.31 1.72
CA ILE A 144 -7.63 2.89 2.61
C ILE A 144 -7.77 2.05 3.88
N GLY A 145 -7.78 0.72 3.78
CA GLY A 145 -7.80 -0.17 4.95
C GLY A 145 -6.60 0.04 5.89
N TYR A 146 -5.41 0.30 5.34
CA TYR A 146 -4.24 0.67 6.14
C TYR A 146 -4.44 2.01 6.86
N ILE A 147 -4.96 3.02 6.16
CA ILE A 147 -5.25 4.35 6.73
C ILE A 147 -6.32 4.27 7.82
N GLU A 148 -7.33 3.43 7.63
CA GLU A 148 -8.38 3.18 8.63
C GLU A 148 -7.82 2.51 9.88
N ARG A 149 -7.04 1.43 9.74
CA ARG A 149 -6.37 0.76 10.87
C ARG A 149 -5.47 1.72 11.64
N LEU A 150 -4.76 2.60 10.92
CA LEU A 150 -3.96 3.65 11.53
C LEU A 150 -4.86 4.62 12.32
N LYS A 151 -6.01 5.01 11.76
CA LYS A 151 -6.93 5.95 12.42
C LYS A 151 -7.53 5.35 13.68
N GLN A 152 -7.87 4.06 13.66
CA GLN A 152 -8.39 3.33 14.82
C GLN A 152 -7.39 3.31 15.99
N ARG A 153 -6.09 3.18 15.71
CA ARG A 153 -5.03 3.21 16.73
C ARG A 153 -4.74 4.62 17.26
N TYR A 154 -4.88 5.62 16.40
CA TYR A 154 -4.50 7.01 16.69
C TYR A 154 -5.68 7.97 16.48
N ALA A 155 -6.81 7.69 17.12
CA ALA A 155 -8.09 8.38 16.88
C ALA A 155 -8.03 9.90 17.08
N ASN A 156 -7.20 10.39 17.99
CA ASN A 156 -7.10 11.81 18.33
C ASN A 156 -6.05 12.56 17.51
N ILE A 157 -5.22 11.86 16.74
CA ILE A 157 -4.17 12.50 15.95
C ILE A 157 -4.80 13.03 14.66
N LYS A 158 -4.52 14.31 14.39
CA LYS A 158 -4.76 14.97 13.11
C LYS A 158 -3.44 15.58 12.64
N GLY A 159 -3.17 15.44 11.35
CA GLY A 159 -2.05 16.07 10.70
C GLY A 159 -2.37 17.49 10.23
N THR A 160 -1.34 18.10 9.66
CA THR A 160 -1.44 19.38 8.96
C THR A 160 -2.16 19.20 7.61
N THR A 161 -2.66 20.30 7.05
CA THR A 161 -3.29 20.33 5.74
C THR A 161 -2.37 19.72 4.67
N GLY A 162 -2.93 18.85 3.83
CA GLY A 162 -2.19 18.13 2.78
C GLY A 162 -1.47 16.87 3.27
N CYS A 163 -1.53 16.52 4.57
CA CYS A 163 -0.99 15.25 5.03
C CYS A 163 -1.71 14.04 4.40
N GLY A 164 -2.99 14.17 4.03
CA GLY A 164 -3.76 13.12 3.36
C GLY A 164 -3.16 12.73 2.00
N HIS A 165 -2.55 13.67 1.27
CA HIS A 165 -1.88 13.38 -0.01
C HIS A 165 -0.65 12.49 0.20
N ARG A 166 0.19 12.79 1.19
CA ARG A 166 1.37 11.96 1.50
C ARG A 166 0.94 10.60 2.04
N LEU A 167 -0.08 10.60 2.90
CA LEU A 167 -0.60 9.39 3.51
C LEU A 167 -1.14 8.41 2.47
N ILE A 168 -1.96 8.88 1.52
CA ILE A 168 -2.50 8.02 0.47
C ILE A 168 -1.41 7.50 -0.46
N MET A 169 -0.43 8.32 -0.82
CA MET A 169 0.69 7.90 -1.66
C MET A 169 1.50 6.78 -1.03
N VAL A 170 1.89 6.95 0.23
CA VAL A 170 2.69 5.96 0.97
C VAL A 170 1.88 4.68 1.18
N ALA A 171 0.62 4.78 1.64
CA ALA A 171 -0.24 3.63 1.84
C ALA A 171 -0.48 2.86 0.52
N TYR A 172 -0.66 3.57 -0.59
CA TYR A 172 -0.84 2.96 -1.91
C TYR A 172 0.41 2.23 -2.38
N MET A 173 1.59 2.84 -2.24
CA MET A 173 2.86 2.18 -2.56
C MET A 173 3.08 0.91 -1.74
N MET A 174 2.79 0.97 -0.43
CA MET A 174 2.86 -0.19 0.45
C MET A 174 1.87 -1.29 0.05
N ALA A 175 0.63 -0.91 -0.29
CA ALA A 175 -0.39 -1.83 -0.78
C ALA A 175 0.04 -2.51 -2.09
N ALA A 176 0.62 -1.75 -3.04
CA ALA A 176 1.13 -2.28 -4.29
C ALA A 176 2.28 -3.29 -4.07
N LYS A 177 3.24 -2.97 -3.19
CA LYS A 177 4.31 -3.88 -2.78
C LYS A 177 3.78 -5.15 -2.14
N PHE A 178 2.87 -5.01 -1.19
CA PHE A 178 2.24 -6.14 -0.51
C PHE A 178 1.50 -7.05 -1.49
N MET A 179 0.71 -6.48 -2.41
CA MET A 179 0.04 -7.25 -3.46
C MET A 179 1.04 -7.97 -4.37
N HIS A 180 2.13 -7.30 -4.76
CA HIS A 180 3.15 -7.87 -5.64
C HIS A 180 3.79 -9.11 -5.02
N VAL A 181 4.28 -9.01 -3.79
CA VAL A 181 4.96 -10.14 -3.14
C VAL A 181 4.01 -11.33 -2.93
N ASN A 182 2.79 -11.07 -2.49
CA ASN A 182 1.81 -12.13 -2.27
C ASN A 182 1.37 -12.80 -3.57
N LEU A 183 1.02 -12.04 -4.62
CA LEU A 183 0.60 -12.62 -5.89
C LEU A 183 1.74 -13.36 -6.60
N LYS A 184 2.99 -12.87 -6.47
CA LYS A 184 4.16 -13.57 -7.00
C LYS A 184 4.37 -14.94 -6.35
N SER A 185 3.93 -15.13 -5.10
CA SER A 185 4.10 -16.40 -4.38
C SER A 185 3.22 -17.54 -4.90
N ILE A 186 2.10 -17.23 -5.54
CA ILE A 186 1.15 -18.24 -6.07
C ILE A 186 1.36 -18.52 -7.55
N ILE A 187 2.01 -17.62 -8.27
CA ILE A 187 2.29 -17.81 -9.69
C ILE A 187 3.68 -18.38 -9.79
N ASN A 188 3.73 -19.70 -9.97
CA ASN A 188 4.95 -20.37 -10.36
C ASN A 188 5.30 -19.92 -11.79
N VAL A 189 6.02 -18.80 -11.91
CA VAL A 189 6.70 -18.42 -13.15
C VAL A 189 7.91 -19.33 -13.29
N GLN A 190 7.68 -20.65 -13.35
CA GLN A 190 8.66 -21.52 -13.99
C GLN A 190 8.78 -20.98 -15.40
N SER A 191 9.96 -20.43 -15.67
CA SER A 191 10.42 -20.12 -17.00
C SER A 191 10.14 -21.34 -17.84
N SER A 192 9.06 -21.29 -18.63
CA SER A 192 8.95 -22.07 -19.85
C SER A 192 10.10 -21.57 -20.72
N THR A 193 11.28 -22.10 -20.45
CA THR A 193 12.36 -22.20 -21.40
C THR A 193 11.77 -23.13 -22.44
N GLU A 194 11.01 -22.56 -23.38
CA GLU A 194 10.75 -23.18 -24.66
C GLU A 194 12.12 -23.30 -25.33
N THR A 195 12.85 -24.34 -24.95
CA THR A 195 13.91 -24.90 -25.76
C THR A 195 13.20 -25.34 -27.04
N ALA A 196 13.18 -24.45 -28.03
CA ALA A 196 12.80 -24.74 -29.39
C ALA A 196 13.67 -25.91 -29.86
N THR A 197 13.16 -27.12 -29.62
CA THR A 197 13.76 -28.34 -30.10
C THR A 197 13.35 -28.40 -31.56
N ALA A 198 14.33 -28.15 -32.43
CA ALA A 198 14.20 -28.39 -33.86
C ALA A 198 13.60 -29.79 -34.12
N PRO A 199 12.82 -29.97 -35.18
CA PRO A 199 12.17 -31.25 -35.47
C PRO A 199 13.22 -32.34 -35.69
N PRO A 200 13.21 -33.46 -34.93
CA PRO A 200 13.95 -34.64 -35.32
C PRO A 200 13.14 -35.38 -36.38
N THR A 201 13.82 -35.64 -37.49
CA THR A 201 13.43 -36.52 -38.57
C THR A 201 12.91 -37.86 -38.06
N THR A 202 11.84 -38.31 -38.71
CA THR A 202 11.19 -39.63 -38.66
C THR A 202 12.18 -40.78 -38.46
N GLU A 203 12.00 -41.62 -37.44
CA GLU A 203 12.31 -43.05 -37.50
C GLU A 203 11.57 -43.85 -36.41
N THR A 204 11.28 -45.11 -36.74
CA THR A 204 10.15 -45.96 -36.30
C THR A 204 10.56 -47.01 -35.26
N VAL A 205 9.63 -47.39 -34.35
CA VAL A 205 9.55 -48.61 -33.47
C VAL A 205 10.69 -48.78 -32.40
N THR A 206 10.52 -49.19 -31.13
CA THR A 206 9.64 -50.17 -30.47
C THR A 206 9.65 -49.97 -28.94
N ALA A 207 8.57 -50.42 -28.27
CA ALA A 207 8.28 -50.33 -26.84
C ALA A 207 9.24 -51.07 -25.90
N THR A 208 9.43 -50.57 -24.67
CA THR A 208 9.36 -51.36 -23.40
C THR A 208 9.16 -50.43 -22.18
N GLU A 209 8.42 -50.93 -21.20
CA GLU A 209 8.04 -50.37 -19.89
C GLU A 209 9.23 -50.03 -18.97
N THR A 210 9.06 -49.17 -17.94
CA THR A 210 9.05 -49.50 -16.49
C THR A 210 9.23 -48.24 -15.58
N THR A 211 8.34 -48.12 -14.57
CA THR A 211 8.50 -47.56 -13.19
C THR A 211 9.17 -46.20 -12.86
N THR A 212 8.36 -45.36 -12.19
CA THR A 212 8.56 -44.75 -10.84
C THR A 212 9.87 -44.01 -10.52
N THR A 213 9.78 -42.73 -10.11
CA THR A 213 10.13 -42.22 -8.76
C THR A 213 9.98 -40.70 -8.69
N ALA A 214 9.16 -40.24 -7.73
CA ALA A 214 9.05 -38.84 -7.32
C ALA A 214 10.29 -38.41 -6.51
N ARG A 215 10.86 -37.26 -6.84
CA ARG A 215 11.87 -36.57 -6.02
C ARG A 215 11.53 -35.09 -5.90
N THR A 216 10.93 -34.73 -4.78
CA THR A 216 10.89 -33.37 -4.24
C THR A 216 12.21 -33.10 -3.54
N SER A 217 12.95 -32.08 -3.99
CA SER A 217 14.12 -31.54 -3.30
C SER A 217 13.91 -30.05 -3.05
N ALA A 218 13.90 -29.67 -1.78
CA ALA A 218 13.93 -28.29 -1.32
C ALA A 218 15.37 -27.96 -0.92
N GLU A 219 16.08 -27.22 -1.75
CA GLU A 219 17.42 -26.71 -1.42
C GLU A 219 17.33 -25.30 -0.84
N ARG A 220 17.70 -25.21 0.43
CA ARG A 220 17.83 -24.01 1.24
C ARG A 220 19.26 -23.49 1.08
N SER A 221 19.46 -22.48 0.24
CA SER A 221 20.76 -21.82 0.08
C SER A 221 20.98 -20.80 1.19
N THR A 222 21.98 -21.06 2.02
CA THR A 222 22.47 -20.18 3.08
C THR A 222 23.77 -19.56 2.59
N ILE A 223 23.75 -18.26 2.28
CA ILE A 223 24.96 -17.52 1.88
C ILE A 223 25.51 -16.84 3.13
N SER A 224 26.70 -17.27 3.58
CA SER A 224 27.46 -16.63 4.65
C SER A 224 28.50 -15.69 4.04
N TYR A 225 28.46 -14.41 4.42
CA TYR A 225 29.54 -13.45 4.14
C TYR A 225 30.17 -13.00 5.47
N THR A 226 31.42 -13.39 5.68
CA THR A 226 32.29 -12.84 6.72
C THR A 226 33.13 -11.71 6.12
N GLN A 227 32.85 -10.46 6.52
CA GLN A 227 33.69 -9.30 6.20
C GLN A 227 34.24 -8.73 7.51
N THR A 228 35.54 -8.90 7.72
CA THR A 228 36.32 -8.37 8.84
C THR A 228 36.78 -6.95 8.48
N LEU A 229 36.54 -5.97 9.35
CA LEU A 229 37.02 -4.59 9.21
C LEU A 229 37.67 -4.09 10.52
N PRO A 230 38.56 -3.07 10.46
CA PRO A 230 39.60 -2.81 11.45
C PRO A 230 39.10 -2.00 12.67
N PRO A 231 39.86 -1.96 13.78
CA PRO A 231 39.44 -1.32 15.02
C PRO A 231 39.55 0.22 14.95
N ILE A 232 38.51 0.91 15.41
CA ILE A 232 38.46 2.38 15.52
C ILE A 232 38.64 2.80 16.99
N ILE A 233 39.59 3.71 17.20
CA ILE A 233 39.95 4.36 18.48
C ILE A 233 38.86 5.38 18.86
N PRO A 234 38.37 5.42 20.12
CA PRO A 234 37.34 6.37 20.52
C PRO A 234 37.92 7.75 20.81
N LYS A 235 37.39 8.79 20.13
CA LYS A 235 37.47 10.17 20.59
C LYS A 235 36.15 10.57 21.26
N ASN A 236 36.30 11.04 22.48
CA ASN A 236 35.30 11.74 23.29
C ASN A 236 34.84 13.01 22.55
N ASP A 237 33.54 13.31 22.53
CA ASP A 237 32.98 14.66 22.74
C ASP A 237 31.47 14.73 22.47
N GLN A 238 30.77 15.20 23.51
CA GLN A 238 29.59 16.07 23.54
C GLN A 238 28.47 15.91 22.49
N LEU A 239 27.32 15.41 22.94
CA LEU A 239 26.06 15.29 22.19
C LEU A 239 25.46 16.67 21.83
N PRO A 240 25.15 16.95 20.55
CA PRO A 240 24.30 18.07 20.17
C PRO A 240 22.81 17.74 20.32
N SER A 241 22.02 18.76 20.64
CA SER A 241 20.56 18.76 20.76
C SER A 241 19.86 18.20 19.51
N PRO A 242 18.65 17.61 19.64
CA PRO A 242 17.93 17.03 18.52
C PRO A 242 17.57 18.10 17.48
N PRO A 243 17.68 17.79 16.17
CA PRO A 243 17.35 18.73 15.12
C PRO A 243 15.85 19.01 15.11
N THR A 244 15.48 20.27 15.35
CA THR A 244 14.15 20.80 15.06
C THR A 244 13.84 20.60 13.57
N SER A 245 12.68 20.02 13.27
CA SER A 245 12.16 19.79 11.92
C SER A 245 12.36 20.99 10.98
N PRO A 246 12.79 20.79 9.72
CA PRO A 246 12.89 21.87 8.76
C PRO A 246 11.52 22.53 8.53
N LYS A 247 11.49 23.86 8.49
CA LYS A 247 10.33 24.63 8.01
C LYS A 247 9.94 24.11 6.62
N ALA A 248 8.72 23.60 6.48
CA ALA A 248 8.20 23.14 5.20
C ALA A 248 8.02 24.33 4.25
N TYR A 249 8.84 24.41 3.20
CA TYR A 249 8.60 25.31 2.08
C TYR A 249 7.41 24.79 1.27
N SER A 250 6.33 25.56 1.27
CA SER A 250 4.96 25.21 0.80
C SER A 250 4.78 25.09 -0.73
N ASN A 251 5.85 25.03 -1.55
CA ASN A 251 5.74 25.27 -3.00
C ASN A 251 6.13 24.08 -3.91
N SER A 252 6.47 22.91 -3.40
CA SER A 252 6.65 21.74 -4.27
C SER A 252 5.31 21.02 -4.48
N ASP A 253 4.83 21.01 -5.72
CA ASP A 253 3.65 20.23 -6.13
C ASP A 253 3.80 18.76 -5.71
N PRO A 254 2.93 18.23 -4.82
CA PRO A 254 2.97 16.84 -4.38
C PRO A 254 2.62 15.84 -5.49
N LEU A 255 2.32 16.27 -6.72
CA LEU A 255 2.05 15.38 -7.86
C LEU A 255 3.30 14.95 -8.64
N ASN A 256 4.48 15.53 -8.38
CA ASN A 256 5.70 15.21 -9.12
C ASN A 256 6.51 14.06 -8.49
N TYR A 257 5.87 12.92 -8.24
CA TYR A 257 6.52 11.70 -7.75
C TYR A 257 7.03 10.85 -8.92
N HIS A 258 8.36 10.67 -9.02
CA HIS A 258 9.02 9.93 -10.10
C HIS A 258 8.65 8.44 -10.21
N TYR A 259 7.95 7.87 -9.22
CA TYR A 259 7.46 6.49 -9.28
C TYR A 259 6.31 6.31 -10.29
N PHE A 260 5.58 7.40 -10.61
CA PHE A 260 4.47 7.41 -11.56
C PHE A 260 4.74 8.45 -12.65
N GLN A 261 5.88 8.31 -13.35
CA GLN A 261 6.08 9.11 -14.56
C GLN A 261 5.13 8.62 -15.64
N SER A 262 4.02 9.34 -15.81
CA SER A 262 3.23 9.27 -17.03
C SER A 262 4.10 9.62 -18.23
N PRO A 263 3.96 8.96 -19.39
CA PRO A 263 4.60 9.39 -20.62
C PRO A 263 4.02 10.76 -21.01
N SER A 264 4.74 11.84 -20.70
CA SER A 264 4.21 13.20 -20.80
C SER A 264 4.17 13.68 -22.25
N LYS A 265 2.97 14.14 -22.68
CA LYS A 265 2.82 15.18 -23.70
C LYS A 265 3.53 16.45 -23.22
N LYS A 266 4.29 17.10 -24.12
CA LYS A 266 5.05 18.33 -23.87
C LYS A 266 4.11 19.48 -23.49
N SER A 267 4.26 20.05 -22.30
CA SER A 267 3.60 21.31 -21.89
C SER A 267 4.66 22.33 -21.52
N THR A 268 4.58 23.50 -22.16
CA THR A 268 5.55 24.59 -22.10
C THR A 268 5.09 25.61 -21.06
N TYR A 269 5.44 25.41 -19.79
CA TYR A 269 5.36 26.47 -18.77
C TYR A 269 6.64 26.45 -17.92
N THR A 270 7.39 27.55 -18.01
CA THR A 270 8.64 27.82 -17.31
C THR A 270 8.38 28.22 -15.86
N THR A 271 8.25 27.23 -14.97
CA THR A 271 8.40 27.43 -13.52
C THR A 271 9.86 27.24 -13.09
N PRO A 272 10.35 27.93 -12.05
CA PRO A 272 11.71 27.80 -11.57
C PRO A 272 11.95 26.36 -11.09
N THR A 273 12.76 25.63 -11.83
CA THR A 273 13.11 24.23 -11.57
C THR A 273 14.01 24.17 -10.34
N VAL A 274 13.40 24.00 -9.17
CA VAL A 274 14.12 23.54 -7.98
C VAL A 274 14.59 22.12 -8.32
N ASN A 275 15.88 21.98 -8.58
CA ASN A 275 16.55 20.71 -8.84
C ASN A 275 16.63 19.92 -7.53
N ILE A 276 15.48 19.42 -7.07
CA ILE A 276 15.41 18.60 -5.86
C ILE A 276 16.09 17.29 -6.19
N ASN A 277 17.13 16.98 -5.42
CA ASN A 277 17.91 15.76 -5.57
C ASN A 277 17.01 14.52 -5.45
N HIS A 278 16.91 13.74 -6.53
CA HIS A 278 16.08 12.52 -6.58
C HIS A 278 16.40 11.54 -5.45
N LYS A 279 17.67 11.48 -5.03
CA LYS A 279 18.10 10.62 -3.91
C LYS A 279 17.44 11.05 -2.60
N GLU A 280 17.38 12.35 -2.35
CA GLU A 280 16.78 12.88 -1.11
C GLU A 280 15.28 12.57 -1.05
N ARG A 281 14.55 12.77 -2.17
CA ARG A 281 13.13 12.39 -2.25
C ARG A 281 12.91 10.90 -2.01
N HIS A 282 13.75 10.05 -2.59
CA HIS A 282 13.68 8.61 -2.37
C HIS A 282 13.85 8.24 -0.89
N PHE A 283 14.84 8.83 -0.20
CA PHE A 283 15.03 8.62 1.24
C PHE A 283 13.85 9.12 2.08
N GLN A 284 13.25 10.25 1.72
CA GLN A 284 12.06 10.76 2.41
C GLN A 284 10.88 9.79 2.29
N ILE A 285 10.65 9.21 1.11
CA ILE A 285 9.58 8.22 0.89
C ILE A 285 9.85 6.95 1.69
N LEU A 286 11.07 6.43 1.64
CA LEU A 286 11.45 5.24 2.42
C LEU A 286 11.25 5.46 3.92
N ARG A 287 11.59 6.66 4.41
CA ARG A 287 11.36 7.02 5.81
C ARG A 287 9.87 7.02 6.16
N MET A 288 9.03 7.65 5.33
CA MET A 288 7.58 7.68 5.56
C MET A 288 6.97 6.28 5.53
N GLU A 289 7.38 5.44 4.58
CA GLU A 289 6.96 4.03 4.50
C GLU A 289 7.31 3.27 5.79
N LEU A 290 8.52 3.44 6.28
CA LEU A 290 9.02 2.75 7.47
C LEU A 290 8.32 3.22 8.74
N GLU A 291 8.03 4.52 8.87
CA GLU A 291 7.22 5.07 9.95
C GLU A 291 5.77 4.56 9.88
N PHE A 292 5.18 4.51 8.68
CA PHE A 292 3.83 3.97 8.47
C PHE A 292 3.75 2.49 8.87
N LEU A 293 4.70 1.66 8.42
CA LEU A 293 4.81 0.25 8.81
C LEU A 293 4.91 0.08 10.31
N HIS A 294 5.74 0.91 10.96
CA HIS A 294 5.89 0.88 12.40
C HIS A 294 4.55 1.11 13.11
N PHE A 295 3.77 2.11 12.66
CA PHE A 295 2.46 2.40 13.24
C PHE A 295 1.41 1.30 13.00
N LEU A 296 1.57 0.51 11.93
CA LEU A 296 0.78 -0.69 11.66
C LEU A 296 1.29 -1.94 12.39
N ASN A 297 2.30 -1.82 13.26
CA ASN A 297 3.01 -2.95 13.88
C ASN A 297 3.59 -3.94 12.85
N TYR A 298 3.95 -3.48 11.65
CA TYR A 298 4.49 -4.30 10.56
C TYR A 298 3.52 -5.38 10.06
N ASP A 299 2.23 -5.26 10.40
CA ASP A 299 1.18 -6.18 9.94
C ASP A 299 0.39 -5.53 8.80
N LEU A 300 0.66 -6.00 7.58
CA LEU A 300 -0.03 -5.59 6.35
C LEU A 300 -1.20 -6.52 5.99
N SER A 301 -1.47 -7.55 6.78
CA SER A 301 -2.58 -8.46 6.49
C SER A 301 -3.93 -7.75 6.59
N LEU A 302 -4.87 -8.16 5.75
CA LEU A 302 -6.25 -7.65 5.77
C LEU A 302 -7.22 -8.83 5.89
N THR A 303 -8.10 -8.75 6.88
CA THR A 303 -9.15 -9.74 7.13
C THR A 303 -10.42 -9.48 6.32
N ASP A 304 -10.70 -8.22 6.01
CA ASP A 304 -12.00 -7.77 5.51
C ASP A 304 -11.96 -7.25 4.06
N THR A 305 -10.94 -7.60 3.28
CA THR A 305 -10.76 -7.12 1.89
C THR A 305 -12.00 -7.37 1.03
N LEU A 306 -12.64 -8.53 1.17
CA LEU A 306 -13.85 -8.87 0.40
C LEU A 306 -15.05 -8.00 0.76
N LYS A 307 -15.21 -7.64 2.04
CA LYS A 307 -16.30 -6.74 2.48
C LYS A 307 -16.12 -5.35 1.89
N LEU A 308 -14.88 -4.85 1.87
CA LEU A 308 -14.55 -3.55 1.31
C LEU A 308 -14.83 -3.48 -0.20
N ILE A 309 -14.58 -4.58 -0.92
CA ILE A 309 -14.88 -4.68 -2.36
C ILE A 309 -16.39 -4.71 -2.60
N HIS A 310 -17.12 -5.51 -1.83
CA HIS A 310 -18.58 -5.57 -1.95
C HIS A 310 -19.21 -4.20 -1.68
N TRP A 311 -18.75 -3.50 -0.63
CA TRP A 311 -19.16 -2.12 -0.36
C TRP A 311 -18.86 -1.19 -1.53
N ALA A 312 -17.66 -1.26 -2.10
CA ALA A 312 -17.27 -0.38 -3.22
C ALA A 312 -18.07 -0.66 -4.50
N GLN A 313 -18.46 -1.92 -4.75
CA GLN A 313 -19.25 -2.30 -5.92
C GLN A 313 -20.70 -1.81 -5.86
N ASN A 314 -21.30 -1.83 -4.67
CA ASN A 314 -22.69 -1.41 -4.47
C ASN A 314 -22.80 0.06 -4.07
N PHE A 315 -21.69 0.80 -4.12
CA PHE A 315 -21.63 2.16 -3.61
C PHE A 315 -22.61 3.11 -4.31
N ASP A 316 -22.73 3.00 -5.64
CA ASP A 316 -23.61 3.88 -6.41
C ASP A 316 -25.09 3.46 -6.31
N ASP A 317 -25.39 2.18 -6.18
CA ASP A 317 -26.76 1.65 -6.09
C ASP A 317 -27.50 2.22 -4.86
N ASP A 318 -26.78 2.42 -3.75
CA ASP A 318 -27.35 2.97 -2.51
C ASP A 318 -27.69 4.47 -2.61
N THR A 319 -27.12 5.20 -3.58
CA THR A 319 -27.31 6.66 -3.69
C THR A 319 -28.58 7.07 -4.44
N HIS A 320 -29.11 6.20 -5.29
CA HIS A 320 -30.27 6.51 -6.14
C HIS A 320 -31.62 6.41 -5.41
N TYR A 321 -31.70 5.77 -4.25
CA TYR A 321 -32.98 5.52 -3.57
C TYR A 321 -33.48 6.67 -2.70
N THR A 322 -32.65 7.69 -2.44
CA THR A 322 -32.99 8.76 -1.48
C THR A 322 -33.51 10.07 -2.09
N SER A 323 -33.59 10.19 -3.42
CA SER A 323 -33.98 11.45 -4.07
C SER A 323 -35.40 11.50 -4.65
N ALA A 324 -36.21 10.45 -4.48
CA ALA A 324 -37.49 10.31 -5.18
C ALA A 324 -38.75 10.43 -4.30
N ASP A 325 -38.62 10.79 -3.01
CA ASP A 325 -39.74 10.77 -2.05
C ASP A 325 -39.86 12.08 -1.24
N GLU A 326 -39.59 13.22 -1.87
CA GLU A 326 -40.13 14.51 -1.44
C GLU A 326 -41.29 14.88 -2.39
N GLY A 327 -42.31 14.01 -2.41
CA GLY A 327 -43.61 14.35 -2.95
C GLY A 327 -44.22 15.43 -2.07
N GLY A 328 -44.41 16.62 -2.66
CA GLY A 328 -45.02 17.75 -1.99
C GLY A 328 -46.46 17.44 -1.63
N ASP A 329 -46.74 17.41 -0.34
CA ASP A 329 -48.09 17.57 0.18
C ASP A 329 -48.49 19.03 -0.05
N GLU A 330 -49.05 19.28 -1.24
CA GLU A 330 -49.75 20.49 -1.62
C GLU A 330 -50.99 20.62 -0.73
N TRP A 331 -50.91 21.50 0.28
CA TRP A 331 -52.05 21.82 1.13
C TRP A 331 -53.00 22.74 0.36
N ASP A 332 -53.98 22.14 -0.31
CA ASP A 332 -55.16 22.86 -0.80
C ASP A 332 -55.88 23.49 0.39
N THR A 333 -55.81 24.83 0.45
CA THR A 333 -56.56 25.64 1.40
C THR A 333 -57.83 26.09 0.69
N GLU A 334 -58.96 25.44 0.98
CA GLU A 334 -60.28 25.87 0.52
C GLU A 334 -60.78 27.05 1.39
N ASP A 335 -61.22 28.12 0.73
CA ASP A 335 -61.99 29.27 1.26
C ASP A 335 -63.36 29.33 0.57
#